data_AF-A0A017HUC7-F1
#
_entry.id   AF-A0A017HUC7-F1
#
_cell.length_a   1.000
_cell.length_b   1.000
_cell.length_c   1.000
_cell.angle_alpha   90.00
_cell.angle_beta   90.00
_cell.angle_gamma   90.00
#
_symmetry.space_group_name_H-M   'P 1'
#
loop_
_entity.id
_entity.type
_entity.pdbx_description
1 polymer ?
#
loop_
_entity_poly.entity_id
_entity_poly.type
_entity_poly.pdbx_seq_one_letter_code
_entity_poly.pdbx_strand_id
1 'polypeptide(L)'
;MTFKVAIIGAGSVGFTKKLVSDLLKVPEFEGVEFALTDLNEHNLDMIAQIIRRIVEVNRLPAKVTATTDRRKALEGARYVMNVVRIGGLEAFADDIRIPLKYGVDQCVGDTICAGGILYGQRASRRSWSSARTSGRWRSRGPCC
;
A
#
# COMPACT_ATOMS: atom_id res chain seq x y z
N MET A 1 -21.03 -10.00 7.80
CA MET A 1 -20.34 -10.88 6.82
C MET A 1 -18.85 -10.67 6.99
N THR A 2 -18.07 -11.72 7.24
CA THR A 2 -16.61 -11.60 7.32
C THR A 2 -16.00 -11.56 5.91
N PHE A 3 -15.10 -10.61 5.65
CA PHE A 3 -14.39 -10.51 4.38
C PHE A 3 -12.94 -10.07 4.60
N LYS A 4 -12.10 -10.24 3.57
CA LYS A 4 -10.68 -9.88 3.60
C LYS A 4 -10.42 -8.58 2.84
N VAL A 5 -9.60 -7.71 3.43
CA VAL A 5 -9.03 -6.50 2.81
C VAL A 5 -7.52 -6.71 2.70
N ALA A 6 -7.01 -6.73 1.48
CA ALA A 6 -5.57 -6.78 1.23
C ALA A 6 -4.99 -5.36 1.18
N ILE A 7 -3.93 -5.09 1.94
CA ILE A 7 -3.23 -3.81 1.95
C ILE A 7 -1.81 -4.03 1.40
N ILE A 8 -1.55 -3.54 0.19
CA ILE A 8 -0.25 -3.61 -0.48
C ILE A 8 0.52 -2.32 -0.18
N GLY A 9 1.77 -2.44 0.27
CA GLY A 9 2.55 -1.30 0.76
C GLY A 9 2.27 -1.00 2.23
N ALA A 10 1.86 -2.03 2.99
CA ALA A 10 1.44 -1.87 4.39
C ALA A 10 2.56 -1.32 5.29
N GLY A 11 3.83 -1.44 4.89
CA GLY A 11 5.00 -0.92 5.60
C GLY A 11 5.08 0.60 5.66
N SER A 12 4.15 1.33 5.02
CA SER A 12 3.92 2.75 5.31
C SER A 12 3.27 2.92 6.70
N VAL A 13 4.06 2.71 7.77
CA VAL A 13 3.57 2.52 9.15
C VAL A 13 2.55 3.58 9.57
N GLY A 14 2.86 4.86 9.38
CA GLY A 14 1.95 5.96 9.77
C GLY A 14 0.64 5.95 8.99
N PHE A 15 0.72 5.77 7.66
CA PHE A 15 -0.45 5.78 6.79
C PHE A 15 -1.33 4.55 7.03
N THR A 16 -0.73 3.36 7.06
CA THR A 16 -1.45 2.09 7.28
C THR A 16 -2.11 2.05 8.65
N LYS A 17 -1.43 2.56 9.70
CA LYS A 17 -2.02 2.66 11.04
C LYS A 17 -3.28 3.52 11.02
N LYS A 18 -3.20 4.71 10.42
CA LYS A 18 -4.33 5.64 10.32
C LYS A 18 -5.48 4.99 9.55
N LEU A 19 -5.20 4.46 8.36
CA LEU A 19 -6.17 3.82 7.49
C LEU A 19 -6.90 2.68 8.20
N VAL A 20 -6.18 1.73 8.77
CA VAL A 20 -6.77 0.57 9.47
C VAL A 20 -7.54 1.02 10.71
N SER A 21 -7.03 1.99 11.47
CA SER A 21 -7.75 2.53 12.65
C SER A 21 -9.07 3.18 12.28
N ASP A 22 -9.15 3.83 11.11
CA ASP A 22 -10.39 4.45 10.66
C ASP A 22 -11.37 3.40 10.11
N LEU A 23 -10.88 2.37 9.40
CA LEU A 23 -11.70 1.23 8.95
C LEU A 23 -12.28 0.42 10.11
N LEU A 24 -11.53 0.25 11.20
CA LEU A 24 -12.01 -0.44 12.41
C LEU A 24 -13.18 0.26 13.10
N LYS A 25 -13.45 1.54 12.79
CA LYS A 25 -14.60 2.30 13.33
C LYS A 25 -15.84 2.18 12.46
N VAL A 26 -15.75 1.54 11.30
CA VAL A 26 -16.86 1.39 10.35
C VAL A 26 -17.60 0.08 10.68
N PRO A 27 -18.89 0.12 11.06
CA PRO A 27 -19.64 -1.09 11.46
C PRO A 27 -19.66 -2.18 10.39
N GLU A 28 -19.69 -1.82 9.10
CA GLU A 28 -19.68 -2.76 7.98
C GLU A 28 -18.36 -3.55 7.85
N PHE A 29 -17.30 -3.12 8.53
CA PHE A 29 -16.01 -3.80 8.60
C PHE A 29 -15.86 -4.67 9.86
N GLU A 30 -16.91 -4.84 10.65
CA GLU A 30 -16.88 -5.76 11.79
C GLU A 30 -16.56 -7.19 11.32
N GLY A 31 -15.60 -7.84 11.99
CA GLY A 31 -15.17 -9.20 11.62
C GLY A 31 -14.19 -9.26 10.44
N VAL A 32 -13.69 -8.12 9.95
CA VAL A 32 -12.79 -8.08 8.77
C VAL A 32 -11.42 -8.73 9.05
N GLU A 33 -10.86 -9.38 8.03
CA GLU A 33 -9.43 -9.73 8.00
C GLU A 33 -8.64 -8.67 7.24
N PHE A 34 -7.69 -8.01 7.91
CA PHE A 34 -6.67 -7.17 7.27
C PHE A 34 -5.45 -8.02 6.91
N ALA A 35 -5.23 -8.22 5.62
CA ALA A 35 -4.07 -8.92 5.07
C ALA A 35 -3.01 -7.90 4.61
N LEU A 36 -1.97 -7.74 5.42
CA LEU A 36 -0.89 -6.78 5.21
C LEU A 36 0.20 -7.39 4.36
N THR A 37 0.67 -6.66 3.34
CA THR A 37 1.85 -7.07 2.56
C THR A 37 2.75 -5.90 2.23
N ASP A 38 4.05 -6.12 2.43
CA ASP A 38 5.12 -5.20 2.08
C ASP A 38 6.39 -6.01 1.75
N LEU A 39 7.34 -5.40 1.03
CA LEU A 39 8.66 -5.98 0.78
C LEU A 39 9.63 -5.72 1.93
N ASN A 40 9.41 -4.66 2.70
CA ASN A 40 10.21 -4.36 3.88
C ASN A 40 9.66 -5.14 5.09
N GLU A 41 10.33 -6.23 5.45
CA GLU A 41 9.93 -7.09 6.57
C GLU A 41 9.91 -6.36 7.91
N HIS A 42 10.87 -5.48 8.15
CA HIS A 42 10.96 -4.72 9.39
C HIS A 42 9.74 -3.80 9.58
N ASN A 43 9.40 -3.02 8.55
CA ASN A 43 8.23 -2.15 8.59
C ASN A 43 6.92 -2.94 8.63
N LEU A 44 6.86 -4.09 7.93
CA LEU A 44 5.70 -4.98 7.92
C LEU A 44 5.45 -5.60 9.30
N ASP A 45 6.49 -6.05 10.00
CA ASP A 45 6.36 -6.58 11.35
C ASP A 45 5.91 -5.47 12.32
N MET A 46 6.56 -4.31 12.27
CA MET A 46 6.21 -3.15 13.10
C MET A 46 4.73 -2.78 12.96
N ILE A 47 4.22 -2.62 11.74
CA ILE A 47 2.82 -2.25 11.54
C ILE A 47 1.86 -3.37 11.93
N ALA A 48 2.23 -4.64 11.70
CA ALA A 48 1.41 -5.77 12.10
C ALA A 48 1.25 -5.83 13.62
N GLN A 49 2.33 -5.61 14.38
CA GLN A 49 2.30 -5.53 15.84
C GLN A 49 1.42 -4.37 16.32
N ILE A 50 1.56 -3.18 15.73
CA ILE A 50 0.75 -2.01 16.09
C ILE A 50 -0.74 -2.29 15.89
N ILE A 51 -1.14 -2.85 14.74
CA ILE A 51 -2.55 -3.11 14.44
C ILE A 51 -3.09 -4.23 15.32
N ARG A 52 -2.34 -5.32 15.52
CA ARG A 52 -2.73 -6.39 16.45
C ARG A 52 -2.98 -5.84 17.84
N ARG A 53 -2.11 -4.94 18.32
CA ARG A 53 -2.27 -4.30 19.63
C ARG A 53 -3.53 -3.43 19.71
N ILE A 54 -3.84 -2.69 18.64
CA ILE A 54 -5.09 -1.90 18.56
C ILE A 54 -6.31 -2.82 18.64
N VAL A 55 -6.32 -3.92 17.87
CA VAL A 55 -7.40 -4.90 17.88
C VAL A 55 -7.57 -5.56 19.25
N GLU A 56 -6.46 -5.99 19.86
CA GLU A 56 -6.44 -6.65 21.17
C GLU A 56 -6.98 -5.75 22.28
N VAL A 57 -6.43 -4.53 22.42
CA VAL A 57 -6.79 -3.60 23.51
C VAL A 57 -8.25 -3.17 23.42
N ASN A 58 -8.78 -3.02 22.20
CA ASN A 58 -10.16 -2.62 21.97
C ASN A 58 -11.13 -3.83 21.85
N ARG A 59 -10.63 -5.06 22.00
CA ARG A 59 -11.41 -6.32 21.88
C ARG A 59 -12.22 -6.39 20.59
N LEU A 60 -11.65 -5.93 19.48
CA LEU A 60 -12.33 -5.89 18.19
C LEU A 60 -12.30 -7.27 17.53
N PRO A 61 -13.38 -7.71 16.85
CA PRO A 61 -13.44 -9.02 16.20
C PRO A 61 -12.66 -9.07 14.88
N ALA A 62 -11.62 -8.25 14.69
CA ALA A 62 -10.84 -8.18 13.47
C ALA A 62 -9.64 -9.14 13.51
N LYS A 63 -9.25 -9.66 12.35
CA LYS A 63 -8.06 -10.51 12.19
C LYS A 63 -6.97 -9.77 11.43
N VAL A 64 -5.71 -9.96 11.81
CA VAL A 64 -4.55 -9.34 11.16
C VAL A 64 -3.57 -10.41 10.68
N THR A 65 -3.40 -10.52 9.38
CA THR A 65 -2.38 -11.37 8.74
C THR A 65 -1.32 -10.49 8.09
N ALA A 66 -0.07 -10.97 8.06
CA ALA A 66 1.05 -10.24 7.49
C ALA A 66 1.93 -11.20 6.70
N THR A 67 2.30 -10.83 5.47
CA THR A 67 3.15 -11.66 4.61
C THR A 67 3.88 -10.82 3.56
N THR A 68 5.12 -11.19 3.25
CA THR A 68 5.85 -10.64 2.10
C THR A 68 5.38 -11.23 0.77
N ASP A 69 4.61 -12.32 0.81
CA ASP A 69 4.03 -12.93 -0.39
C ASP A 69 2.72 -12.23 -0.77
N ARG A 70 2.82 -11.34 -1.75
CA ARG A 70 1.67 -10.61 -2.29
C ARG A 70 0.54 -11.52 -2.79
N ARG A 71 0.82 -12.72 -3.30
CA ARG A 71 -0.24 -13.63 -3.79
C ARG A 71 -1.11 -14.12 -2.64
N LYS A 72 -0.49 -14.51 -1.52
CA LYS A 72 -1.19 -14.93 -0.30
C LYS A 72 -2.05 -13.82 0.29
N ALA A 73 -1.54 -12.58 0.29
CA ALA A 73 -2.31 -11.43 0.78
C ALA A 73 -3.55 -11.14 -0.08
N LEU A 74 -3.44 -11.31 -1.41
CA LEU A 74 -4.53 -11.06 -2.35
C LEU A 74 -5.57 -12.18 -2.43
N GLU A 75 -5.22 -13.40 -2.01
CA GLU A 75 -6.10 -14.56 -2.10
C GLU A 75 -7.39 -14.37 -1.29
N GLY A 76 -8.54 -14.42 -1.97
CA GLY A 76 -9.86 -14.24 -1.36
C GLY A 76 -10.17 -12.81 -0.90
N ALA A 77 -9.33 -11.83 -1.23
CA ALA A 77 -9.58 -10.44 -0.86
C ALA A 77 -10.81 -9.86 -1.60
N ARG A 78 -11.74 -9.26 -0.84
CA ARG A 78 -12.88 -8.52 -1.38
C ARG A 78 -12.46 -7.13 -1.86
N TYR A 79 -11.57 -6.50 -1.10
CA TYR A 79 -11.01 -5.19 -1.40
C TYR A 79 -9.49 -5.25 -1.40
N VAL A 80 -8.87 -4.45 -2.27
CA VAL A 80 -7.42 -4.28 -2.35
C VAL A 80 -7.10 -2.80 -2.24
N MET A 81 -6.33 -2.44 -1.22
CA MET A 81 -5.85 -1.08 -1.00
C MET A 81 -4.36 -1.05 -1.36
N ASN A 82 -4.01 -0.30 -2.40
CA ASN A 82 -2.63 -0.15 -2.85
C ASN A 82 -2.08 1.21 -2.38
N VAL A 83 -1.18 1.16 -1.40
CA VAL A 83 -0.62 2.35 -0.73
C VAL A 83 0.90 2.39 -0.85
N VAL A 84 1.44 1.73 -1.88
CA VAL A 84 2.89 1.63 -2.13
C VAL A 84 3.49 2.98 -2.52
N ARG A 85 4.69 3.25 -2.00
CA ARG A 85 5.62 4.25 -2.54
C ARG A 85 6.76 3.53 -3.25
N ILE A 86 6.73 3.51 -4.58
CA ILE A 86 7.76 2.80 -5.35
C ILE A 86 9.08 3.59 -5.35
N GLY A 87 10.12 2.94 -4.83
CA GLY A 87 11.46 3.53 -4.72
C GLY A 87 11.76 4.18 -3.37
N GLY A 88 10.82 4.15 -2.42
CA GLY A 88 11.07 4.63 -1.06
C GLY A 88 11.34 6.14 -0.98
N LEU A 89 12.05 6.55 0.07
CA LEU A 89 12.44 7.94 0.28
C LEU A 89 13.67 8.30 -0.55
N GLU A 90 14.49 7.32 -0.89
CA GLU A 90 15.70 7.46 -1.69
C GLU A 90 15.35 7.92 -3.11
N ALA A 91 14.40 7.24 -3.77
CA ALA A 91 13.94 7.68 -5.09
C ALA A 91 13.20 9.01 -5.04
N PHE A 92 12.48 9.30 -3.95
CA PHE A 92 11.83 10.59 -3.75
C PHE A 92 12.85 11.73 -3.62
N ALA A 93 13.98 11.50 -2.94
CA ALA A 93 15.06 12.47 -2.86
C ALA A 93 15.61 12.80 -4.26
N ASP A 94 15.73 11.80 -5.14
CA ASP A 94 16.13 11.99 -6.52
C ASP A 94 15.06 12.69 -7.37
N ASP A 95 13.78 12.41 -7.13
CA ASP A 95 12.66 13.11 -7.78
C ASP A 95 12.70 14.63 -7.53
N ILE A 96 13.29 15.07 -6.41
CA ILE A 96 13.49 16.48 -6.07
C ILE A 96 14.85 16.98 -6.58
N ARG A 97 15.93 16.25 -6.26
CA ARG A 97 17.32 16.67 -6.51
C ARG A 97 17.67 16.76 -7.99
N ILE A 98 17.15 15.84 -8.82
CA ILE A 98 17.44 15.82 -10.25
C ILE A 98 16.82 17.04 -10.94
N PRO A 99 15.50 17.33 -10.83
CA PRO A 99 14.93 18.56 -11.40
C PRO A 99 15.61 19.83 -10.90
N LEU A 100 15.93 19.90 -9.60
CA LEU A 100 16.62 21.05 -9.01
C LEU A 100 17.98 21.32 -9.67
N LYS A 101 18.76 20.27 -10.00
CA LYS A 101 20.04 20.39 -10.73
C LYS A 101 19.86 21.08 -12.10
N TYR A 102 18.69 20.96 -12.72
CA TYR A 102 18.37 21.58 -14.01
C TYR A 102 17.58 22.88 -13.87
N GLY A 103 17.55 23.49 -12.68
CA GLY A 103 16.88 24.76 -12.43
C GLY A 103 15.36 24.66 -12.23
N VAL A 104 14.82 23.45 -12.09
CA VAL A 104 13.40 23.22 -11.79
C VAL A 104 13.25 22.99 -10.29
N ASP A 105 12.99 24.08 -9.56
CA ASP A 105 12.63 24.00 -8.14
C ASP A 105 11.15 23.65 -8.00
N GLN A 106 10.86 22.53 -7.34
CA GLN A 106 9.52 21.97 -7.22
C GLN A 106 9.20 21.73 -5.74
N CYS A 107 8.11 22.34 -5.26
CA CYS A 107 7.68 22.22 -3.87
C CYS A 107 7.32 20.78 -3.46
N VAL A 108 6.80 19.98 -4.41
CA VAL A 108 6.40 18.58 -4.20
C VAL A 108 6.84 17.77 -5.42
N GLY A 109 7.51 16.64 -5.19
CA GLY A 109 8.13 15.83 -6.25
C GLY A 109 7.52 14.46 -6.50
N ASP A 110 6.41 14.10 -5.86
CA ASP A 110 5.82 12.76 -6.01
C ASP A 110 4.46 12.74 -6.73
N THR A 111 3.97 13.88 -7.22
CA THR A 111 2.62 13.98 -7.81
C THR A 111 2.54 14.85 -9.05
N ILE A 112 3.31 15.93 -9.12
CA ILE A 112 3.31 16.91 -10.21
C ILE A 112 4.73 17.23 -10.67
N CYS A 113 4.85 18.00 -11.77
CA CYS A 113 6.13 18.44 -12.33
C CYS A 113 7.05 17.27 -12.72
N ALA A 114 8.35 17.56 -12.91
CA ALA A 114 9.33 16.57 -13.35
C ALA A 114 9.43 15.40 -12.36
N GLY A 115 9.46 15.66 -11.05
CA GLY A 115 9.47 14.62 -10.03
C GLY A 115 8.26 13.70 -10.10
N GLY A 116 7.05 14.25 -10.23
CA GLY A 116 5.82 13.47 -10.34
C GLY A 116 5.81 12.56 -11.57
N ILE A 117 6.36 13.02 -12.69
CA ILE A 117 6.53 12.19 -13.90
C ILE A 117 7.51 11.04 -13.62
N LEU A 118 8.66 11.33 -13.00
CA LEU A 118 9.65 10.29 -12.64
C LEU A 118 9.05 9.23 -11.71
N TYR A 119 8.30 9.66 -10.70
CA TYR A 119 7.59 8.76 -9.80
C TYR A 119 6.51 7.94 -10.53
N GLY A 120 5.69 8.59 -11.36
CA GLY A 120 4.64 7.94 -12.14
C GLY A 120 5.18 6.84 -13.07
N GLN A 121 6.32 7.08 -13.71
CA GLN A 121 7.00 6.08 -14.55
C GLN A 121 7.43 4.85 -13.73
N ARG A 122 7.93 5.03 -12.50
CA ARG A 122 8.27 3.89 -11.61
C ARG A 122 7.04 3.17 -11.07
N ALA A 123 5.99 3.91 -10.73
CA ALA A 123 4.80 3.37 -10.09
C ALA A 123 3.90 2.56 -11.04
N SER A 124 3.72 3.03 -12.27
CA SER A 124 2.81 2.48 -13.28
C SER A 124 2.97 0.96 -13.47
N ARG A 125 4.20 0.49 -13.72
CA ARG A 125 4.51 -0.92 -13.96
C ARG A 125 4.19 -1.83 -12.77
N ARG A 126 4.48 -1.36 -11.54
CA ARG A 126 4.26 -2.14 -10.31
C ARG A 126 2.79 -2.18 -9.92
N SER A 127 2.07 -1.07 -10.05
CA SER A 127 0.62 -1.03 -9.82
C SER A 127 -0.13 -1.97 -10.78
N TRP A 128 0.26 -2.00 -12.06
CA TRP A 128 -0.28 -2.96 -13.04
C TRP A 128 0.04 -4.43 -12.71
N SER A 129 1.21 -4.70 -12.13
CA SER A 129 1.56 -6.06 -11.66
C SER A 129 0.67 -6.50 -10.50
N SER A 130 0.39 -5.61 -9.54
CA SER A 130 -0.54 -5.88 -8.43
C SER A 130 -1.96 -6.15 -8.93
N ALA A 131 -2.47 -5.32 -9.87
CA ALA A 131 -3.77 -5.52 -10.47
C ALA A 131 -3.90 -6.89 -11.17
N ARG A 132 -2.92 -7.29 -11.98
CA ARG A 132 -2.89 -8.61 -12.63
C ARG A 132 -2.86 -9.77 -11.63
N THR A 133 -2.11 -9.63 -10.53
CA THR A 133 -2.00 -10.67 -9.51
C THR A 133 -3.33 -10.96 -8.82
N SER A 134 -4.23 -9.98 -8.71
CA SER A 134 -5.56 -10.17 -8.13
C SER A 134 -6.51 -11.05 -8.97
N GLY A 135 -6.12 -11.41 -10.20
CA GLY A 135 -6.93 -12.22 -11.12
C GLY A 135 -8.19 -11.54 -11.67
N ARG A 136 -8.60 -10.39 -11.11
CA ARG A 136 -9.76 -9.60 -11.54
C ARG A 136 -9.47 -8.72 -12.76
N TRP A 137 -8.23 -8.27 -12.91
CA TRP A 137 -7.78 -7.54 -14.10
C TRP A 137 -7.16 -8.51 -15.10
N ARG A 138 -8.02 -9.18 -15.89
CA ARG A 138 -7.60 -9.80 -17.14
C ARG A 138 -7.45 -8.67 -18.17
N SER A 139 -6.26 -8.53 -18.74
CA SER A 139 -5.98 -7.59 -19.82
C SER A 139 -7.03 -7.75 -20.93
N ARG A 140 -7.87 -6.73 -21.14
CA ARG A 140 -8.46 -6.52 -22.45
C ARG A 140 -7.35 -5.97 -23.35
N GLY A 141 -6.59 -6.87 -23.98
CA GLY A 141 -5.56 -6.54 -24.97
C GLY A 141 -4.33 -5.80 -24.43
N PRO A 142 -3.27 -5.68 -25.24
CA PRO A 142 -2.15 -4.79 -24.95
C PRO A 142 -2.66 -3.35 -24.93
N CYS A 143 -2.38 -2.61 -23.86
CA CYS A 143 -2.36 -1.15 -23.96
C CYS A 143 -1.24 -0.79 -24.93
N CYS A 144 -1.58 0.06 -25.90
CA CYS A 144 -0.71 0.57 -26.96
C CYS A 144 0.70 0.94 -26.48
#